data_AF-A0A965DSG2-F1
#
_entry.id   AF-A0A965DSG2-F1
#
_cell.length_a   1.000
_cell.length_b   1.000
_cell.length_c   1.000
_cell.angle_alpha   90.00
_cell.angle_beta   90.00
_cell.angle_gamma   90.00
#
_symmetry.space_group_name_H-M   'P 1'
#
loop_
_entity.id
_entity.type
_entity.pdbx_description
1 polymer ?
#
loop_
_entity_poly.entity_id
_entity_poly.type
_entity_poly.pdbx_seq_one_letter_code
_entity_poly.pdbx_strand_id
1 'polypeptide(L)'
;MYEYRVKKVTAVVDGDTIDVDIDLGFSVSFSQRVRLAGIDTPESRTSDKAEKTLGLEAKEYLKSKLKDAKVVIIKTEKPDSSEKYGRILGWLYIDGDTISINDHMIEDGYAWGYLGDTKVKDFEALKKQRAKSGK
;
A
#
# COMPACT_ATOMS: atom_id res chain seq x y z
N MET A 1 -1.05 17.94 1.34
CA MET A 1 -1.63 16.59 1.38
C MET A 1 -3.13 16.78 1.17
N TYR A 2 -3.74 16.05 0.22
CA TYR A 2 -5.19 16.06 0.04
C TYR A 2 -5.76 14.76 0.57
N GLU A 3 -6.95 14.81 1.16
CA GLU A 3 -7.62 13.62 1.70
C GLU A 3 -8.85 13.31 0.86
N TYR A 4 -8.97 12.05 0.45
CA TYR A 4 -10.07 11.60 -0.38
C TYR A 4 -10.72 10.37 0.24
N ARG A 5 -12.05 10.34 0.21
CA ARG A 5 -12.81 9.15 0.57
C ARG A 5 -12.86 8.19 -0.61
N VAL A 6 -12.53 6.93 -0.35
CA VAL A 6 -12.69 5.87 -1.34
C VAL A 6 -14.13 5.37 -1.28
N LYS A 7 -14.81 5.46 -2.42
CA LYS A 7 -16.15 4.90 -2.61
C LYS A 7 -16.10 3.37 -2.66
N LYS A 8 -15.08 2.84 -3.35
CA LYS A 8 -14.87 1.40 -3.52
C LYS A 8 -13.41 1.11 -3.84
N VAL A 9 -12.85 0.08 -3.22
CA VAL A 9 -11.61 -0.55 -3.70
C VAL A 9 -12.00 -1.56 -4.77
N THR A 10 -11.53 -1.36 -6.01
CA THR A 10 -11.90 -2.19 -7.15
C THR A 10 -10.96 -3.38 -7.30
N ALA A 11 -9.68 -3.21 -7.02
CA ALA A 11 -8.70 -4.29 -7.02
C ALA A 11 -7.50 -4.00 -6.11
N VAL A 12 -6.92 -5.06 -5.55
CA VAL A 12 -5.56 -5.05 -5.00
C VAL A 12 -4.64 -5.65 -6.06
N VAL A 13 -3.85 -4.80 -6.71
CA VAL A 13 -3.01 -5.18 -7.85
C VAL A 13 -1.78 -5.90 -7.35
N ASP A 14 -1.09 -5.30 -6.39
CA ASP A 14 0.10 -5.85 -5.72
C ASP A 14 0.13 -5.47 -4.23
N GLY A 15 1.17 -5.88 -3.50
CA GLY A 15 1.33 -5.56 -2.07
C GLY A 15 1.36 -4.06 -1.75
N ASP A 16 1.70 -3.20 -2.70
CA ASP A 16 1.80 -1.74 -2.52
C ASP A 16 0.91 -0.96 -3.50
N THR A 17 0.05 -1.62 -4.28
CA THR A 17 -0.67 -0.98 -5.39
C THR A 17 -2.13 -1.41 -5.43
N ILE A 18 -3.04 -0.43 -5.42
CA ILE A 18 -4.49 -0.65 -5.46
C ILE A 18 -5.16 0.18 -6.55
N ASP A 19 -6.27 -0.34 -7.06
CA ASP A 19 -7.21 0.40 -7.91
C ASP A 19 -8.43 0.78 -7.08
N VAL A 20 -8.82 2.06 -7.14
CA VAL A 20 -9.89 2.62 -6.31
C VAL A 20 -10.80 3.53 -7.12
N ASP A 21 -12.06 3.59 -6.70
CA ASP A 21 -13.00 4.64 -7.10
C ASP A 21 -13.04 5.68 -5.98
N ILE A 22 -12.53 6.88 -6.26
CA ILE A 22 -12.52 8.01 -5.34
C ILE A 22 -13.83 8.76 -5.45
N ASP A 23 -14.45 9.10 -4.31
CA ASP A 23 -15.61 9.97 -4.25
C ASP A 23 -15.18 11.44 -4.24
N LEU A 24 -15.64 12.21 -5.23
CA LEU A 24 -15.37 13.64 -5.36
C LEU A 24 -16.60 14.49 -4.98
N GLY A 25 -17.67 13.87 -4.48
CA GLY A 25 -18.94 14.53 -4.21
C GLY A 25 -19.75 14.78 -5.47
N PHE A 26 -20.94 15.35 -5.31
CA PHE A 26 -21.87 15.67 -6.42
C PHE A 26 -22.16 14.48 -7.37
N SER A 27 -22.15 13.25 -6.83
CA SER A 27 -22.27 12.01 -7.61
C SER A 27 -21.18 11.80 -8.66
N VAL A 28 -20.05 12.50 -8.53
CA VAL A 28 -18.86 12.34 -9.36
C VAL A 28 -17.88 11.40 -8.66
N SER A 29 -17.39 10.41 -9.40
CA SER A 29 -16.33 9.52 -8.95
C SER A 29 -15.20 9.44 -9.95
N PHE A 30 -13.98 9.23 -9.47
CA PHE A 30 -12.79 9.11 -10.30
C PHE A 30 -12.07 7.80 -10.01
N SER A 31 -11.96 6.93 -11.01
CA SER A 31 -11.24 5.67 -10.90
C SER A 31 -9.75 5.91 -11.12
N GLN A 32 -8.92 5.48 -10.18
CA GLN A 32 -7.48 5.74 -10.22
C GLN A 32 -6.69 4.61 -9.58
N ARG A 33 -5.51 4.35 -10.16
CA ARG A 33 -4.49 3.51 -9.53
C ARG A 33 -3.68 4.33 -8.54
N VAL A 34 -3.59 3.84 -7.31
CA VAL A 34 -2.86 4.46 -6.21
C VAL A 34 -1.78 3.50 -5.73
N ARG A 35 -0.56 4.00 -5.61
CA ARG A 35 0.55 3.29 -4.98
C ARG A 35 0.71 3.79 -3.55
N LEU A 36 1.00 2.86 -2.65
CA LEU A 36 1.20 3.16 -1.25
C LEU A 36 2.52 3.90 -1.08
N ALA A 37 2.44 5.11 -0.55
CA ALA A 37 3.59 5.96 -0.25
C ALA A 37 4.44 5.37 0.87
N GLY A 38 5.74 5.64 0.85
CA GLY A 38 6.64 5.27 1.94
C GLY A 38 6.95 3.77 2.04
N ILE A 39 6.42 2.93 1.15
CA ILE A 39 6.60 1.47 1.21
C ILE A 39 7.00 0.87 -0.14
N ASP A 40 7.75 -0.22 -0.08
CA ASP A 40 8.02 -1.11 -1.22
C ASP A 40 7.77 -2.55 -0.77
N THR A 41 6.94 -3.29 -1.49
CA THR A 41 6.66 -4.71 -1.18
C THR A 41 7.48 -5.66 -2.04
N PRO A 42 7.76 -6.89 -1.57
CA PRO A 42 8.32 -7.93 -2.42
C PRO A 42 7.46 -8.16 -3.68
N GLU A 43 8.10 -8.31 -4.83
CA GLU A 43 7.41 -8.42 -6.11
C GLU A 43 6.70 -9.77 -6.23
N SER A 44 5.38 -9.77 -6.42
CA SER A 44 4.60 -11.01 -6.56
C SER A 44 4.80 -11.67 -7.94
N ARG A 45 5.29 -10.93 -8.94
CA ARG A 45 5.53 -11.40 -10.31
C ARG A 45 7.02 -11.59 -10.62
N THR A 46 7.71 -12.32 -9.76
CA THR A 46 9.14 -12.67 -9.90
C THR A 46 9.34 -14.17 -10.16
N SER A 47 10.51 -14.54 -10.70
CA SER A 47 10.94 -15.94 -10.84
C SER A 47 11.47 -16.54 -9.54
N ASP A 48 11.84 -15.70 -8.57
CA ASP A 48 12.29 -16.13 -7.26
C ASP A 48 11.10 -16.63 -6.42
N LYS A 49 11.14 -17.90 -6.03
CA LYS A 49 10.05 -18.53 -5.27
C LYS A 49 9.87 -17.92 -3.87
N ALA A 50 10.95 -17.50 -3.22
CA ALA A 50 10.89 -16.95 -1.87
C ALA A 50 10.31 -15.54 -1.89
N GLU A 51 10.79 -14.68 -2.80
CA GLU A 51 10.25 -13.33 -2.99
C GLU A 51 8.78 -13.36 -3.40
N LYS A 52 8.41 -14.27 -4.32
CA LYS A 52 7.03 -14.44 -4.78
C LYS A 52 6.07 -14.78 -3.63
N THR A 53 6.45 -15.70 -2.74
CA THR A 53 5.63 -16.06 -1.58
C THR A 53 5.40 -14.85 -0.68
N LEU A 54 6.46 -14.10 -0.36
CA LEU A 54 6.35 -12.90 0.46
C LEU A 54 5.48 -11.81 -0.19
N GLY A 55 5.59 -11.63 -1.50
CA GLY A 55 4.77 -10.67 -2.26
C GLY A 55 3.30 -11.05 -2.28
N LEU A 56 2.98 -12.34 -2.46
CA LEU A 56 1.61 -12.84 -2.37
C LEU A 56 1.01 -12.69 -0.98
N GLU A 57 1.81 -12.90 0.07
CA GLU A 57 1.38 -12.68 1.46
C GLU A 57 1.12 -11.20 1.75
N ALA A 58 1.99 -10.29 1.29
CA ALA A 58 1.77 -8.85 1.42
C ALA A 58 0.48 -8.40 0.72
N LYS A 59 0.23 -8.93 -0.48
CA LYS A 59 -1.00 -8.69 -1.23
C LYS A 59 -2.24 -9.20 -0.49
N GLU A 60 -2.22 -10.42 0.03
CA GLU A 60 -3.37 -10.96 0.77
C GLU A 60 -3.57 -10.24 2.12
N TYR A 61 -2.50 -9.78 2.77
CA TYR A 61 -2.60 -8.93 3.95
C TYR A 61 -3.36 -7.64 3.63
N LEU A 62 -2.92 -6.88 2.62
CA LEU A 62 -3.57 -5.64 2.20
C LEU A 62 -5.04 -5.86 1.82
N LYS A 63 -5.31 -6.92 1.06
CA LYS A 63 -6.67 -7.31 0.67
C LYS A 63 -7.55 -7.67 1.87
N SER A 64 -7.02 -8.37 2.88
CA SER A 64 -7.76 -8.71 4.08
C SER A 64 -8.16 -7.46 4.87
N LYS A 65 -7.23 -6.52 5.05
CA LYS A 65 -7.48 -5.23 5.74
C LYS A 65 -8.53 -4.40 5.03
N LEU A 66 -8.48 -4.36 3.70
CA LEU A 66 -9.43 -3.59 2.89
C LEU A 66 -10.81 -4.25 2.76
N LYS A 67 -10.89 -5.58 2.88
CA LYS A 67 -12.17 -6.32 2.78
C LYS A 67 -13.11 -5.99 3.95
N ASP A 68 -12.55 -5.83 5.14
CA ASP A 68 -13.33 -5.61 6.36
C ASP A 68 -13.51 -4.12 6.69
N ALA A 69 -12.83 -3.23 5.95
CA ALA A 69 -12.89 -1.78 6.16
C ALA A 69 -14.25 -1.19 5.73
N LYS A 70 -14.86 -0.39 6.60
CA LYS A 70 -16.11 0.34 6.32
C LYS A 70 -15.84 1.69 5.66
N VAL A 71 -14.77 2.35 6.09
CA VAL A 71 -14.32 3.63 5.56
C VAL A 71 -12.85 3.50 5.17
N VAL A 72 -12.53 3.91 3.95
CA VAL A 72 -11.15 3.97 3.46
C VAL A 72 -10.88 5.42 3.03
N ILE A 73 -9.84 6.01 3.60
CA ILE A 73 -9.36 7.36 3.28
C ILE A 73 -7.96 7.24 2.68
N ILE A 74 -7.74 7.96 1.57
CA ILE A 74 -6.42 8.11 0.97
C ILE A 74 -5.94 9.53 1.22
N LYS A 75 -4.80 9.66 1.88
CA LYS A 75 -4.09 10.93 2.00
C LYS A 75 -2.98 10.98 0.96
N THR A 76 -3.10 11.86 -0.04
CA THR A 76 -2.18 11.93 -1.16
C THR A 76 -0.95 12.76 -0.83
N GLU A 77 0.20 12.22 -1.17
CA GLU A 77 1.45 12.97 -1.15
C GLU A 77 1.57 13.76 -2.46
N LYS A 78 2.15 14.96 -2.40
CA LYS A 78 2.41 15.70 -3.65
C LYS A 78 3.37 14.84 -4.48
N PRO A 79 3.13 14.67 -5.79
CA PRO A 79 4.13 14.03 -6.64
C PRO A 79 5.38 14.88 -6.52
N ASP A 80 6.43 14.30 -5.93
CA ASP A 80 7.73 14.91 -6.03
C ASP A 80 8.02 14.98 -7.53
N SER A 81 8.42 16.16 -8.01
CA SER A 81 8.55 16.49 -9.44
C SER A 81 9.52 15.56 -10.22
N SER A 82 10.12 14.59 -9.52
CA SER A 82 11.03 13.56 -9.98
C SER A 82 10.36 12.26 -10.43
N GLU A 83 9.11 11.96 -10.03
CA GLU A 83 8.43 10.74 -10.48
C GLU A 83 7.85 10.89 -11.89
N LYS A 84 8.57 10.31 -12.85
CA LYS A 84 8.31 10.38 -14.30
C LYS A 84 6.99 9.77 -14.81
N TYR A 85 6.05 9.33 -13.98
CA TYR A 85 4.86 8.65 -14.46
C TYR A 85 3.67 8.93 -13.54
N GLY A 86 2.53 9.32 -14.13
CA GLY A 86 1.32 9.82 -13.45
C GLY A 86 0.57 8.83 -12.56
N ARG A 87 1.25 8.23 -11.59
CA ARG A 87 0.68 7.43 -10.50
C ARG A 87 0.52 8.33 -9.28
N ILE A 88 -0.56 8.13 -8.54
CA ILE A 88 -0.78 8.85 -7.28
C ILE A 88 -0.10 8.05 -6.16
N LEU A 89 0.71 8.73 -5.37
CA LEU A 89 1.23 8.22 -4.11
C LEU A 89 0.27 8.58 -2.97
N GLY A 90 -0.05 7.60 -2.14
CA GLY A 90 -1.03 7.79 -1.07
C GLY A 90 -0.79 6.94 0.17
N TRP A 91 -1.20 7.49 1.30
CA TRP A 91 -1.25 6.82 2.60
C TRP A 91 -2.68 6.38 2.86
N LEU A 92 -2.88 5.09 3.14
CA LEU A 92 -4.21 4.51 3.39
C LEU A 92 -4.56 4.50 4.87
N TYR A 93 -5.74 4.99 5.21
CA TYR A 93 -6.30 4.95 6.56
C TYR A 93 -7.66 4.26 6.50
N ILE A 94 -7.91 3.36 7.44
CA ILE A 94 -9.17 2.60 7.51
C ILE A 94 -9.92 2.91 8.80
N ASP A 95 -11.24 3.01 8.72
CA ASP A 95 -12.16 3.11 9.87
C ASP A 95 -11.81 4.19 10.91
N GLY A 96 -11.16 5.27 10.47
CA GLY A 96 -10.76 6.39 11.33
C GLY A 96 -9.49 6.13 12.14
N ASP A 97 -8.74 5.08 11.83
CA ASP A 97 -7.45 4.79 12.45
C ASP A 97 -6.46 5.94 12.23
N THR A 98 -5.61 6.15 13.23
CA THR A 98 -4.52 7.13 13.20
C THR A 98 -3.26 6.57 12.54
N ILE A 99 -3.12 5.25 12.52
CA ILE A 99 -1.99 4.56 11.88
C ILE A 99 -2.40 4.14 10.47
N SER A 100 -1.54 4.37 9.50
CA SER A 100 -1.82 4.00 8.13
C SER A 100 -1.61 2.50 7.89
N ILE A 101 -2.31 1.92 6.91
CA ILE A 101 -2.02 0.55 6.47
C ILE A 101 -0.55 0.45 6.01
N ASN A 102 -0.01 1.50 5.40
CA ASN A 102 1.36 1.55 4.94
C ASN A 102 2.33 1.29 6.11
N ASP A 103 2.13 1.96 7.23
CA ASP A 103 2.94 1.77 8.44
C ASP A 103 2.75 0.38 9.03
N HIS A 104 1.50 -0.10 9.12
CA HIS A 104 1.24 -1.47 9.56
C HIS A 104 1.93 -2.52 8.69
N MET A 105 2.02 -2.30 7.37
CA MET A 105 2.74 -3.21 6.48
C MET A 105 4.25 -3.22 6.74
N ILE A 106 4.83 -2.10 7.17
CA ILE A 106 6.24 -2.06 7.61
C ILE A 106 6.37 -2.77 8.96
N GLU A 107 5.54 -2.42 9.95
CA GLU A 107 5.62 -2.98 11.30
C GLU A 107 5.43 -4.50 11.31
N ASP A 108 4.48 -5.00 10.52
CA ASP A 108 4.19 -6.43 10.40
C ASP A 108 5.17 -7.16 9.47
N GLY A 109 6.11 -6.45 8.82
CA GLY A 109 7.13 -7.03 7.95
C GLY A 109 6.59 -7.55 6.61
N TYR A 110 5.55 -6.92 6.07
CA TYR A 110 5.05 -7.15 4.71
C TYR A 110 5.66 -6.20 3.67
N ALA A 111 6.22 -5.07 4.11
CA ALA A 111 6.84 -4.08 3.25
C ALA A 111 8.12 -3.50 3.87
N TRP A 112 9.02 -3.01 3.02
CA TRP A 112 10.14 -2.18 3.46
C TRP A 112 9.73 -0.71 3.49
N GLY A 113 10.22 0.05 4.46
CA GLY A 113 10.13 1.51 4.43
C GLY A 113 11.01 2.07 3.30
N TYR A 114 10.43 2.90 2.43
CA TYR A 114 11.09 3.47 1.28
C TYR A 114 10.92 4.99 1.26
N LEU A 115 12.01 5.73 1.48
CA LEU A 115 12.04 7.20 1.52
C LEU A 115 12.73 7.84 0.30
N GLY A 116 12.87 7.08 -0.81
CA GLY A 116 13.48 7.60 -2.05
C GLY A 116 14.97 7.28 -2.25
N ASP A 117 15.58 6.54 -1.33
CA ASP A 117 16.95 6.02 -1.47
C ASP A 117 17.03 4.74 -2.32
N THR A 118 18.25 4.27 -2.60
CA THR A 118 18.48 3.05 -3.38
C THR A 118 17.69 1.87 -2.82
N LYS A 119 16.90 1.19 -3.68
CA LYS A 119 16.14 -0.02 -3.31
C LYS A 119 17.05 -1.08 -2.69
N VAL A 120 16.97 -1.27 -1.38
CA VAL A 120 17.63 -2.37 -0.68
C VAL A 120 16.59 -3.45 -0.39
N LYS A 121 16.63 -4.56 -1.13
CA LYS A 121 15.78 -5.73 -0.88
C LYS A 121 16.40 -6.60 0.21
N ASP A 122 16.14 -6.27 1.48
CA ASP A 122 16.59 -7.06 2.62
C ASP A 122 15.47 -7.99 3.12
N PHE A 123 15.46 -9.22 2.62
CA PHE A 123 14.49 -10.23 3.05
C PHE A 123 14.68 -10.68 4.52
N GLU A 124 15.88 -10.54 5.09
CA GLU A 124 16.10 -10.86 6.50
C GLU A 124 15.45 -9.83 7.42
N ALA A 125 15.47 -8.55 7.02
CA ALA A 125 14.78 -7.48 7.75
C ALA A 125 13.28 -7.77 7.88
N LEU A 126 12.61 -8.18 6.78
CA LEU A 126 11.19 -8.54 6.81
C LEU A 126 10.93 -9.72 7.74
N LYS A 127 11.74 -10.78 7.66
CA LYS A 127 11.62 -11.95 8.56
C LYS A 127 11.78 -11.57 10.02
N LYS A 128 12.74 -10.69 10.34
CA LYS A 128 12.96 -10.19 11.71
C LYS A 128 11.77 -9.37 12.19
N GLN A 129 11.14 -8.56 11.34
CA GLN A 129 9.95 -7.80 11.72
C GLN A 129 8.73 -8.69 11.94
N ARG A 130 8.50 -9.67 11.06
CA ARG A 130 7.43 -10.69 11.25
C ARG A 130 7.58 -11.48 12.54
N ALA A 131 8.81 -11.90 12.86
CA ALA A 131 9.09 -12.58 14.12
C ALA A 131 8.80 -11.70 15.35
N LYS A 132 8.96 -10.38 15.24
CA LYS A 132 8.63 -9.42 16.31
C LYS A 132 7.12 -9.16 16.40
N SER A 133 6.41 -9.09 15.28
CA SER A 133 4.96 -8.86 15.23
C SER A 133 4.14 -10.12 15.52
N GLY A 134 4.79 -11.29 15.64
CA GLY A 134 4.14 -12.57 15.90
C GLY A 134 3.41 -13.14 14.68
N LYS A 135 3.89 -12.82 13.48
CA LYS A 135 3.34 -13.24 12.18
C LYS A 135 4.18 -14.32 11.52
#